data_AF-A0A840AJ36-F1
#
_entry.id   AF-A0A840AJ36-F1
#
_cell.length_a   1.000
_cell.length_b   1.000
_cell.length_c   1.000
_cell.angle_alpha   90.00
_cell.angle_beta   90.00
_cell.angle_gamma   90.00
#
_symmetry.space_group_name_H-M   'P 1'
#
loop_
_entity.id
_entity.type
_entity.pdbx_description
1 polymer ?
#
loop_
_entity_poly.entity_id
_entity_poly.type
_entity_poly.pdbx_seq_one_letter_code
_entity_poly.pdbx_strand_id
1 'polypeptide(L)'
;MTTDSTEQLRDAVRAELHPALADLHRFVDRRIAELSAELHASVEIADMGEEQMKSALARIHDQIGQLVAVPAAATRNSGLELEAVVQATEAAANTIMEAAEAIQAWVASGAQDKDAVAAIAARVSSIFEACTFQDVTGQRIRRAIQHLQQVENMLETMIPAGSRPEGPREQVEVKTAMRTVESPAGGDIDQAAIDALLNDF
;
A
#
# COMPACT_ATOMS: atom_id res chain seq x y z
N MET A 1 16.08 -72.06 73.17
CA MET A 1 15.39 -72.69 72.03
C MET A 1 14.46 -71.75 71.26
N THR A 2 14.09 -70.57 71.78
CA THR A 2 13.18 -69.62 71.11
C THR A 2 13.87 -68.61 70.16
N THR A 3 15.17 -68.36 70.35
CA THR A 3 15.97 -67.44 69.52
C THR A 3 16.19 -67.97 68.09
N ASP A 4 16.31 -69.29 67.94
CA ASP A 4 16.59 -69.95 66.65
C ASP A 4 15.38 -69.88 65.70
N SER A 5 14.15 -70.09 66.19
CA SER A 5 12.94 -69.99 65.35
C SER A 5 12.60 -68.56 64.92
N THR A 6 12.99 -67.55 65.71
CA THR A 6 12.77 -66.13 65.35
C THR A 6 13.80 -65.62 64.35
N GLU A 7 15.03 -66.14 64.41
CA GLU A 7 16.08 -65.88 63.43
C GLU A 7 15.77 -66.57 62.09
N GLN A 8 15.35 -67.84 62.12
CA GLN A 8 14.89 -68.59 60.94
C GLN A 8 13.69 -67.92 60.25
N LEU A 9 12.70 -67.43 61.01
CA LEU A 9 11.55 -66.71 60.43
C LEU A 9 11.99 -65.38 59.79
N ARG A 10 12.90 -64.64 60.42
CA ARG A 10 13.43 -63.38 59.89
C ARG A 10 14.22 -63.62 58.59
N ASP A 11 15.01 -64.69 58.53
CA ASP A 11 15.78 -65.05 57.34
C ASP A 11 14.88 -65.53 56.20
N ALA A 12 13.83 -66.30 56.50
CA ALA A 12 12.83 -66.68 55.51
C ALA A 12 12.07 -65.46 54.94
N VAL A 13 11.63 -64.55 55.81
CA VAL A 13 10.97 -63.29 55.39
C VAL A 13 11.92 -62.42 54.57
N ARG A 14 13.20 -62.33 54.94
CA ARG A 14 14.22 -61.61 54.16
C ARG A 14 14.44 -62.27 52.80
N ALA A 15 14.52 -63.60 52.74
CA ALA A 15 14.74 -64.35 51.52
C ALA A 15 13.60 -64.17 50.51
N GLU A 16 12.36 -63.98 50.97
CA GLU A 16 11.22 -63.72 50.08
C GLU A 16 10.97 -62.24 49.78
N LEU A 17 11.08 -61.34 50.77
CA LEU A 17 10.79 -59.92 50.55
C LEU A 17 11.91 -59.19 49.80
N HIS A 18 13.16 -59.60 49.99
CA HIS A 18 14.30 -58.96 49.32
C HIS A 18 14.22 -59.05 47.78
N PRO A 19 13.98 -60.23 47.15
CA PRO A 19 13.82 -60.29 45.71
C PRO A 19 12.58 -59.51 45.22
N ALA A 20 11.46 -59.57 45.94
CA ALA A 20 10.26 -58.81 45.57
C ALA A 20 10.48 -57.29 45.61
N LEU A 21 11.18 -56.77 46.63
CA LEU A 21 11.56 -55.36 46.73
C LEU A 21 12.59 -54.98 45.66
N ALA A 22 13.53 -55.88 45.34
CA ALA A 22 14.52 -55.65 44.29
C ALA A 22 13.88 -55.62 42.89
N ASP A 23 12.85 -56.44 42.63
CA ASP A 23 12.05 -56.40 41.42
C ASP A 23 11.24 -55.10 41.33
N LEU A 24 10.64 -54.66 42.45
CA LEU A 24 9.90 -53.39 42.52
C LEU A 24 10.83 -52.20 42.25
N HIS A 25 12.01 -52.15 42.87
CA HIS A 25 13.00 -51.10 42.61
C HIS A 25 13.41 -51.07 41.14
N ARG A 26 13.74 -52.23 40.54
CA ARG A 26 14.07 -52.31 39.11
C ARG A 26 12.92 -51.86 38.21
N PHE A 27 11.68 -52.19 38.58
CA PHE A 27 10.50 -51.73 37.85
C PHE A 27 10.34 -50.21 37.95
N VAL A 28 10.47 -49.64 39.15
CA VAL A 28 10.37 -48.19 39.38
C VAL A 28 11.48 -47.44 38.64
N ASP A 29 12.73 -47.89 38.70
CA ASP A 29 13.86 -47.28 37.98
C ASP A 29 13.62 -47.27 36.47
N ARG A 30 13.12 -48.39 35.92
CA ARG A 30 12.74 -48.46 34.50
C ARG A 30 11.61 -47.47 34.16
N ARG A 31 10.57 -47.38 34.98
CA ARG A 31 9.45 -46.45 34.76
C ARG A 31 9.88 -44.99 34.89
N ILE A 32 10.75 -44.66 35.83
CA ILE A 32 11.32 -43.31 35.98
C ILE A 32 12.14 -42.95 34.74
N ALA A 33 12.97 -43.87 34.24
CA ALA A 33 13.76 -43.64 33.03
C ALA A 33 12.87 -43.42 31.79
N GLU A 34 11.84 -44.25 31.61
CA GLU A 34 10.87 -44.12 30.52
C GLU A 34 10.11 -42.79 30.59
N LEU A 35 9.54 -42.45 31.76
CA LEU A 35 8.82 -41.19 31.98
C LEU A 35 9.72 -39.96 31.81
N SER A 36 10.98 -40.03 32.27
CA SER A 36 11.93 -38.94 32.12
C SER A 36 12.25 -38.68 30.65
N ALA A 37 12.36 -39.73 29.83
CA ALA A 37 12.58 -39.59 28.39
C ALA A 37 11.34 -39.02 27.68
N GLU A 38 10.14 -39.50 28.01
CA GLU A 38 8.88 -38.97 27.46
C GLU A 38 8.66 -37.50 27.84
N LEU A 39 8.91 -37.14 29.10
CA LEU A 39 8.79 -35.77 29.58
C LEU A 39 9.79 -34.85 28.87
N HIS A 40 11.05 -35.28 28.70
CA HIS A 40 12.06 -34.50 28.01
C HIS A 40 11.66 -34.23 26.56
N ALA A 41 11.24 -35.26 25.82
CA ALA A 41 10.73 -35.10 24.46
C ALA A 41 9.51 -34.18 24.39
N SER A 42 8.61 -34.24 25.38
CA SER A 42 7.43 -33.37 25.45
C SER A 42 7.81 -31.90 25.68
N VAL A 43 8.81 -31.64 26.53
CA VAL A 43 9.35 -30.29 26.78
C VAL A 43 10.03 -29.76 25.52
N GLU A 44 10.85 -30.56 24.84
CA GLU A 44 11.50 -30.15 23.59
C GLU A 44 10.49 -29.75 22.51
N ILE A 45 9.41 -30.52 22.34
CA ILE A 45 8.34 -30.19 21.39
C ILE A 45 7.64 -28.88 21.76
N ALA A 46 7.41 -28.64 23.06
CA ALA A 46 6.80 -27.41 23.54
C ALA A 46 7.70 -26.19 23.26
N ASP A 47 9.00 -26.28 23.56
CA ASP A 47 9.99 -25.23 23.29
C ASP A 47 10.08 -24.94 21.79
N MET A 48 10.11 -25.98 20.95
CA MET A 48 10.07 -25.82 19.50
C MET A 48 8.80 -25.11 19.03
N GLY A 49 7.65 -25.42 19.62
CA GLY A 49 6.38 -24.76 19.33
C GLY A 49 6.37 -23.29 19.73
N GLU A 50 6.96 -22.95 20.89
CA GLU A 50 7.09 -21.57 21.35
C GLU A 50 7.97 -20.74 20.40
N GLU A 51 9.12 -21.27 19.97
CA GLU A 51 10.01 -20.59 19.03
C GLU A 51 9.38 -20.42 17.65
N GLN A 52 8.64 -21.41 17.16
CA GLN A 52 7.87 -21.29 15.93
C GLN A 52 6.80 -20.19 16.03
N MET A 53 6.12 -20.09 17.17
CA MET A 53 5.09 -19.08 17.40
C MET A 53 5.69 -17.68 17.52
N LYS A 54 6.81 -17.52 18.23
CA LYS A 54 7.56 -16.25 18.28
C LYS A 54 7.99 -15.82 16.88
N SER A 55 8.53 -16.74 16.08
CA SER A 55 8.90 -16.46 14.69
C SER A 55 7.70 -16.06 13.84
N ALA A 56 6.56 -16.74 13.99
CA ALA A 56 5.32 -16.40 13.29
C ALA A 56 4.79 -15.02 13.69
N LEU A 57 4.77 -14.70 14.98
CA LEU A 57 4.36 -13.39 15.49
C LEU A 57 5.28 -12.27 15.00
N ALA A 58 6.59 -12.49 15.00
CA ALA A 58 7.55 -11.52 14.47
C ALA A 58 7.30 -11.24 12.98
N ARG A 59 7.04 -12.28 12.17
CA ARG A 59 6.68 -12.12 10.75
C ARG A 59 5.36 -11.37 10.58
N ILE A 60 4.33 -11.71 11.36
CA ILE A 60 3.03 -11.00 11.32
C ILE A 60 3.22 -9.53 11.68
N HIS A 61 4.00 -9.22 12.72
CA HIS A 61 4.26 -7.85 13.14
C HIS A 61 5.02 -7.06 12.05
N ASP A 62 6.00 -7.68 11.39
CA ASP A 62 6.70 -7.06 10.26
C ASP A 62 5.76 -6.81 9.07
N GLN A 63 4.91 -7.78 8.73
CA GLN A 63 3.89 -7.64 7.69
C GLN A 63 2.90 -6.51 8.00
N ILE A 64 2.45 -6.39 9.26
CA ILE A 64 1.60 -5.27 9.71
C ILE A 64 2.35 -3.93 9.60
N GLY A 65 3.63 -3.89 9.97
CA GLY A 65 4.45 -2.69 9.81
C GLY A 65 4.51 -2.22 8.35
N GLN A 66 4.70 -3.16 7.42
CA GLN A 66 4.69 -2.88 5.98
C GLN A 66 3.30 -2.44 5.46
N LEU A 67 2.22 -3.05 5.96
CA LEU A 67 0.83 -2.68 5.64
C LEU A 67 0.47 -1.25 6.03
N VAL A 68 1.08 -0.71 7.09
CA VAL A 68 0.76 0.64 7.56
C VAL A 68 1.70 1.67 6.96
N ALA A 69 3.01 1.40 6.96
CA ALA A 69 4.00 2.42 6.63
C ALA A 69 4.00 2.81 5.14
N VAL A 70 3.93 1.84 4.24
CA VAL A 70 4.03 2.11 2.79
C VAL A 70 2.76 2.78 2.25
N PRO A 71 1.54 2.30 2.57
CA PRO A 71 0.30 3.00 2.21
C PRO A 71 0.21 4.42 2.77
N ALA A 72 0.69 4.65 4.00
CA ALA A 72 0.68 5.98 4.60
C ALA A 72 1.56 6.97 3.82
N ALA A 73 2.76 6.56 3.41
CA ALA A 73 3.65 7.39 2.63
C ALA A 73 3.08 7.71 1.24
N ALA A 74 2.55 6.71 0.54
CA ALA A 74 1.94 6.89 -0.78
C ALA A 74 0.68 7.76 -0.72
N THR A 75 -0.21 7.54 0.25
CA THR A 75 -1.41 8.38 0.47
C THR A 75 -1.03 9.82 0.77
N ARG A 76 0.01 10.05 1.58
CA ARG A 76 0.52 11.40 1.85
C ARG A 76 1.02 12.07 0.57
N ASN A 77 1.73 11.34 -0.29
CA ASN A 77 2.20 11.87 -1.58
C ASN A 77 1.03 12.21 -2.50
N SER A 78 -0.01 11.36 -2.59
CA SER A 78 -1.24 11.69 -3.32
C SER A 78 -1.91 12.96 -2.78
N GLY A 79 -1.96 13.13 -1.45
CA GLY A 79 -2.49 14.34 -0.82
C GLY A 79 -1.74 15.60 -1.24
N LEU A 80 -0.41 15.56 -1.27
CA LEU A 80 0.44 16.68 -1.73
C LEU A 80 0.24 16.99 -3.23
N GLU A 81 0.06 15.96 -4.06
CA GLU A 81 -0.27 16.14 -5.47
C GLU A 81 -1.65 16.79 -5.63
N LEU A 82 -2.66 16.41 -4.85
CA LEU A 82 -3.97 17.06 -4.92
C LEU A 82 -3.98 18.47 -4.34
N GLU A 83 -3.20 18.76 -3.30
CA GLU A 83 -3.11 20.10 -2.72
C GLU A 83 -2.49 21.11 -3.69
N ALA A 84 -1.38 20.77 -4.35
CA ALA A 84 -0.81 21.69 -5.32
C ALA A 84 -1.60 21.75 -6.64
N VAL A 85 -2.53 20.81 -6.89
CA VAL A 85 -3.56 20.97 -7.93
C VAL A 85 -4.48 22.12 -7.54
N VAL A 86 -5.00 22.13 -6.30
CA VAL A 86 -5.84 23.23 -5.78
C VAL A 86 -5.10 24.56 -5.92
N GLN A 87 -3.85 24.65 -5.43
CA GLN A 87 -3.06 25.89 -5.51
C GLN A 87 -2.84 26.38 -6.95
N ALA A 88 -2.50 25.47 -7.88
CA ALA A 88 -2.32 25.83 -9.29
C ALA A 88 -3.63 26.32 -9.93
N THR A 89 -4.75 25.67 -9.61
CA THR A 89 -6.07 26.07 -10.13
C THR A 89 -6.53 27.42 -9.56
N GLU A 90 -6.28 27.69 -8.29
CA GLU A 90 -6.62 28.96 -7.65
C GLU A 90 -5.78 30.11 -8.23
N ALA A 91 -4.47 29.91 -8.37
CA ALA A 91 -3.57 30.91 -8.94
C ALA A 91 -3.96 31.25 -10.39
N ALA A 92 -4.29 30.24 -11.19
CA ALA A 92 -4.72 30.44 -12.56
C ALA A 92 -6.11 31.12 -12.63
N ALA A 93 -7.06 30.72 -11.78
CA ALA A 93 -8.37 31.35 -11.73
C ALA A 93 -8.28 32.84 -11.39
N ASN A 94 -7.44 33.21 -10.41
CA ASN A 94 -7.18 34.61 -10.08
C ASN A 94 -6.57 35.37 -11.27
N THR A 95 -5.57 34.80 -11.93
CA THR A 95 -4.93 35.43 -13.11
C THR A 95 -5.92 35.65 -14.25
N ILE A 96 -6.78 34.66 -14.52
CA ILE A 96 -7.83 34.75 -15.55
C ILE A 96 -8.84 35.85 -15.20
N MET A 97 -9.28 35.91 -13.93
CA MET A 97 -10.24 36.91 -13.46
C MET A 97 -9.66 38.32 -13.53
N GLU A 98 -8.43 38.53 -13.05
CA GLU A 98 -7.74 39.82 -13.12
C GLU A 98 -7.57 40.30 -14.57
N ALA A 99 -7.22 39.39 -15.50
CA ALA A 99 -7.11 39.73 -16.91
C ALA A 99 -8.46 40.08 -17.54
N ALA A 100 -9.53 39.35 -17.19
CA ALA A 100 -10.88 39.62 -17.66
C ALA A 100 -11.42 40.97 -17.12
N GLU A 101 -11.20 41.26 -15.84
CA GLU A 101 -11.56 42.54 -15.22
C GLU A 101 -10.83 43.71 -15.87
N ALA A 102 -9.53 43.56 -16.16
CA ALA A 102 -8.76 44.58 -16.86
C ALA A 102 -9.28 44.85 -18.27
N ILE A 103 -9.69 43.79 -19.01
CA ILE A 103 -10.32 43.92 -20.32
C ILE A 103 -11.67 44.64 -20.18
N GLN A 104 -12.50 44.28 -19.21
CA GLN A 104 -13.81 44.91 -18.99
C GLN A 104 -13.68 46.39 -18.65
N ALA A 105 -12.76 46.76 -17.75
CA ALA A 105 -12.50 48.15 -17.39
C ALA A 105 -12.05 48.97 -18.60
N TRP A 106 -11.21 48.37 -19.47
CA TRP A 106 -10.82 49.00 -20.72
C TRP A 106 -12.02 49.22 -21.65
N VAL A 107 -12.86 48.20 -21.88
CA VAL A 107 -14.06 48.33 -22.73
C VAL A 107 -14.98 49.45 -22.22
N ALA A 108 -15.17 49.53 -20.90
CA ALA A 108 -15.99 50.56 -20.27
C ALA A 108 -15.41 51.98 -20.43
N SER A 109 -14.08 52.12 -20.57
CA SER A 109 -13.42 53.41 -20.76
C SER A 109 -13.69 54.05 -22.14
N GLY A 110 -14.09 53.24 -23.14
CA GLY A 110 -14.36 53.71 -24.50
C GLY A 110 -13.13 54.19 -25.28
N ALA A 111 -11.91 53.92 -24.78
CA ALA A 111 -10.67 54.25 -25.47
C ALA A 111 -10.58 53.50 -26.82
N GLN A 112 -10.14 54.19 -27.88
CA GLN A 112 -10.06 53.67 -29.25
C GLN A 112 -8.64 53.79 -29.82
N ASP A 113 -7.62 53.97 -28.96
CA ASP A 113 -6.24 54.14 -29.45
C ASP A 113 -5.59 52.80 -29.85
N LYS A 114 -4.41 52.85 -30.46
CA LYS A 114 -3.68 51.65 -30.90
C LYS A 114 -3.00 50.89 -29.75
N ASP A 115 -2.63 51.58 -28.66
CA ASP A 115 -1.95 51.01 -27.50
C ASP A 115 -2.91 50.15 -26.66
N ALA A 116 -4.18 50.51 -26.69
CA ALA A 116 -5.30 49.77 -26.14
C ALA A 116 -5.47 48.36 -26.73
N VAL A 117 -5.35 48.23 -28.06
CA VAL A 117 -5.42 46.92 -28.73
C VAL A 117 -4.28 46.02 -28.28
N ALA A 118 -3.07 46.59 -28.14
CA ALA A 118 -1.91 45.85 -27.62
C ALA A 118 -2.10 45.42 -26.16
N ALA A 119 -2.68 46.28 -25.31
CA ALA A 119 -2.98 45.96 -23.92
C ALA A 119 -3.99 44.82 -23.78
N ILE A 120 -5.07 44.81 -24.59
CA ILE A 120 -6.04 43.71 -24.62
C ILE A 120 -5.38 42.41 -25.09
N ALA A 121 -4.59 42.47 -26.16
CA ALA A 121 -3.88 41.31 -26.67
C ALA A 121 -2.97 40.68 -25.60
N ALA A 122 -2.27 41.51 -24.81
CA ALA A 122 -1.47 41.04 -23.69
C ALA A 122 -2.31 40.38 -22.58
N ARG A 123 -3.49 40.93 -22.24
CA ARG A 123 -4.41 40.32 -21.26
C ARG A 123 -4.99 39.00 -21.74
N VAL A 124 -5.37 38.92 -23.02
CA VAL A 124 -5.83 37.66 -23.64
C VAL A 124 -4.71 36.62 -23.66
N SER A 125 -3.48 37.02 -23.97
CA SER A 125 -2.31 36.14 -23.88
C SER A 125 -2.10 35.61 -22.44
N SER A 126 -2.25 36.47 -21.44
CA SER A 126 -2.17 36.07 -20.02
C SER A 126 -3.24 35.06 -19.63
N ILE A 127 -4.45 35.15 -20.19
CA ILE A 127 -5.52 34.15 -19.99
C ILE A 127 -5.11 32.81 -20.61
N PHE A 128 -4.61 32.81 -21.84
CA PHE A 128 -4.15 31.57 -22.49
C PHE A 128 -2.99 30.91 -21.74
N GLU A 129 -2.03 31.71 -21.28
CA GLU A 129 -0.92 31.23 -20.46
C GLU A 129 -1.42 30.68 -19.13
N ALA A 130 -2.32 31.37 -18.44
CA ALA A 130 -2.91 30.88 -17.20
C ALA A 130 -3.59 29.52 -17.41
N CYS A 131 -4.41 29.36 -18.48
CA CYS A 131 -5.10 28.11 -18.83
C CYS A 131 -4.18 26.88 -18.99
N THR A 132 -2.88 27.06 -19.19
CA THR A 132 -1.91 25.94 -19.17
C THR A 132 -1.89 25.18 -17.84
N PHE A 133 -2.45 25.76 -16.77
CA PHE A 133 -2.70 25.06 -15.50
C PHE A 133 -3.42 23.73 -15.70
N GLN A 134 -4.30 23.60 -16.71
CA GLN A 134 -5.02 22.35 -16.98
C GLN A 134 -4.10 21.17 -17.24
N ASP A 135 -3.02 21.36 -18.01
CA ASP A 135 -2.09 20.27 -18.30
C ASP A 135 -1.31 19.87 -17.04
N VAL A 136 -0.77 20.87 -16.32
CA VAL A 136 -0.08 20.67 -15.04
C VAL A 136 -0.99 19.93 -14.05
N THR A 137 -2.26 20.33 -13.98
CA THR A 137 -3.26 19.73 -13.10
C THR A 137 -3.55 18.28 -13.50
N GLY A 138 -3.72 18.01 -14.80
CA GLY A 138 -3.93 16.67 -15.32
C GLY A 138 -2.76 15.72 -15.03
N GLN A 139 -1.52 16.19 -15.20
CA GLN A 139 -0.33 15.42 -14.86
C GLN A 139 -0.29 15.08 -13.36
N ARG A 140 -0.60 16.03 -12.48
CA ARG A 140 -0.54 15.84 -11.03
C ARG A 140 -1.66 14.93 -10.52
N ILE A 141 -2.88 15.06 -11.05
CA ILE A 141 -3.99 14.13 -10.76
C ILE A 141 -3.61 12.70 -11.18
N ARG A 142 -3.01 12.51 -12.36
CA ARG A 142 -2.53 11.18 -12.79
C ARG A 142 -1.53 10.58 -11.82
N ARG A 143 -0.55 11.37 -11.34
CA ARG A 143 0.41 10.89 -10.32
C ARG A 143 -0.27 10.51 -9.01
N ALA A 144 -1.20 11.33 -8.52
CA ALA A 144 -1.96 11.03 -7.31
C ALA A 144 -2.72 9.70 -7.43
N ILE A 145 -3.32 9.44 -8.58
CA ILE A 145 -4.07 8.21 -8.85
C ILE A 145 -3.16 6.99 -9.00
N GLN A 146 -2.02 7.14 -9.69
CA GLN A 146 -1.01 6.07 -9.78
C GLN A 146 -0.52 5.65 -8.39
N HIS A 147 -0.25 6.62 -7.51
CA HIS A 147 0.12 6.33 -6.12
C HIS A 147 -1.00 5.59 -5.37
N LEU A 148 -2.27 5.99 -5.52
CA LEU A 148 -3.40 5.31 -4.89
C LEU A 148 -3.60 3.88 -5.43
N GLN A 149 -3.47 3.68 -6.74
CA GLN A 149 -3.52 2.36 -7.37
C GLN A 149 -2.37 1.46 -6.91
N GLN A 150 -1.18 2.02 -6.67
CA GLN A 150 -0.06 1.28 -6.11
C GLN A 150 -0.37 0.80 -4.69
N VAL A 151 -1.01 1.66 -3.86
CA VAL A 151 -1.47 1.26 -2.53
C VAL A 151 -2.52 0.16 -2.61
N GLU A 152 -3.50 0.30 -3.50
CA GLU A 152 -4.53 -0.71 -3.71
C GLU A 152 -3.93 -2.06 -4.10
N ASN A 153 -3.03 -2.09 -5.10
CA ASN A 153 -2.33 -3.30 -5.52
C ASN A 153 -1.52 -3.93 -4.38
N MET A 154 -0.82 -3.11 -3.58
CA MET A 154 -0.06 -3.61 -2.44
C MET A 154 -0.98 -4.28 -1.41
N LEU A 155 -2.09 -3.64 -1.05
CA LEU A 155 -3.09 -4.21 -0.15
C LEU A 155 -3.70 -5.50 -0.75
N GLU A 156 -3.98 -5.53 -2.04
CA GLU A 156 -4.50 -6.72 -2.73
C GLU A 156 -3.55 -7.92 -2.71
N THR A 157 -2.24 -7.69 -2.83
CA THR A 157 -1.23 -8.78 -2.79
C THR A 157 -1.06 -9.36 -1.39
N MET A 158 -1.49 -8.63 -0.36
CA MET A 158 -1.36 -9.02 1.04
C MET A 158 -2.62 -9.71 1.60
N ILE A 159 -3.78 -9.61 0.93
CA ILE A 159 -4.98 -10.36 1.30
C ILE A 159 -4.81 -11.82 0.86
N PRO A 160 -5.00 -12.80 1.77
CA PRO A 160 -4.94 -14.22 1.41
C PRO A 160 -5.94 -14.57 0.30
N ALA A 161 -5.55 -15.43 -0.64
CA ALA A 161 -6.33 -15.74 -1.85
C ALA A 161 -7.79 -16.20 -1.57
N GLY A 162 -8.08 -16.73 -0.39
CA GLY A 162 -9.43 -17.17 0.01
C GLY A 162 -10.31 -16.10 0.69
N SER A 163 -9.82 -14.88 0.89
CA SER A 163 -10.56 -13.77 1.54
C SER A 163 -10.85 -12.60 0.59
N ARG A 164 -10.57 -12.77 -0.71
CA ARG A 164 -10.78 -11.71 -1.70
C ARG A 164 -12.28 -11.55 -2.02
N PRO A 165 -12.85 -10.35 -1.93
CA PRO A 165 -14.22 -10.10 -2.38
C PRO A 165 -14.30 -10.29 -3.91
N GLU A 166 -15.24 -11.10 -4.39
CA GLU A 166 -15.53 -11.28 -5.80
C GLU A 166 -16.30 -10.05 -6.33
N GLY A 167 -15.57 -9.09 -6.92
CA GLY A 167 -16.16 -7.90 -7.52
C GLY A 167 -15.40 -7.47 -8.78
N PRO A 168 -16.08 -6.89 -9.80
CA PRO A 168 -15.41 -6.33 -10.97
C PRO A 168 -14.41 -5.25 -10.54
N ARG A 169 -13.19 -5.34 -11.06
CA ARG A 169 -12.13 -4.35 -10.84
C ARG A 169 -12.33 -3.20 -11.81
N GLU A 170 -12.67 -2.03 -11.29
CA GLU A 170 -12.77 -0.82 -12.09
C GLU A 170 -11.44 -0.06 -12.02
N GLN A 171 -10.59 -0.22 -13.04
CA GLN A 171 -9.38 0.60 -13.13
C GLN A 171 -9.79 2.03 -13.48
N VAL A 172 -9.51 2.97 -12.59
CA VAL A 172 -9.79 4.40 -12.82
C VAL A 172 -8.87 4.91 -13.93
N GLU A 173 -9.41 5.02 -15.15
CA GLU A 173 -8.72 5.62 -16.29
C GLU A 173 -8.99 7.14 -16.31
N VAL A 174 -7.96 7.95 -16.04
CA VAL A 174 -8.09 9.42 -16.12
C VAL A 174 -7.75 9.91 -17.51
N LYS A 175 -8.79 10.13 -18.29
CA LYS A 175 -8.70 10.83 -19.58
C LYS A 175 -8.66 12.33 -19.33
N THR A 176 -7.47 12.92 -19.44
CA THR A 176 -7.35 14.38 -19.52
C THR A 176 -7.38 14.78 -20.98
N ALA A 177 -8.56 15.15 -21.48
CA ALA A 177 -8.69 15.82 -22.77
C ALA A 177 -8.73 17.33 -22.51
N MET A 178 -7.82 18.09 -23.13
CA MET A 178 -8.03 19.53 -23.28
C MET A 178 -9.29 19.71 -24.13
N ARG A 179 -10.41 20.13 -23.52
CA ARG A 179 -11.55 20.63 -24.29
C ARG A 179 -11.24 22.06 -24.71
N THR A 180 -10.31 22.20 -25.66
CA THR A 180 -10.32 23.39 -26.51
C THR A 180 -11.60 23.32 -27.34
N VAL A 181 -12.20 24.49 -27.63
CA VAL A 181 -13.28 24.60 -28.61
C VAL A 181 -12.86 23.79 -29.83
N GLU A 182 -13.70 22.81 -30.18
CA GLU A 182 -13.52 21.80 -31.22
C GLU A 182 -12.35 22.10 -32.16
N SER A 183 -11.26 21.32 -32.05
CA SER A 183 -10.42 21.13 -33.22
C SER A 183 -11.38 20.71 -34.33
N PRO A 184 -11.43 21.44 -35.48
CA PRO A 184 -12.31 21.03 -36.54
C PRO A 184 -11.96 19.57 -36.85
N ALA A 185 -12.98 18.75 -37.04
CA ALA A 185 -12.82 17.41 -37.59
C ALA A 185 -12.33 17.55 -39.06
N GLY A 186 -11.10 18.02 -39.24
CA GLY A 186 -10.35 18.05 -40.47
C GLY A 186 -9.21 17.09 -40.25
N GLY A 187 -9.28 15.92 -40.91
CA GLY A 187 -8.18 14.97 -40.91
C GLY A 187 -6.88 15.65 -41.33
N ASP A 188 -5.77 15.09 -40.86
CA ASP A 188 -4.43 15.44 -41.32
C ASP A 188 -4.45 15.64 -42.83
N ILE A 189 -4.30 16.90 -43.27
CA ILE A 189 -4.08 17.19 -44.67
C ILE A 189 -2.65 16.73 -44.91
N ASP A 190 -2.50 15.63 -45.66
CA ASP A 190 -1.19 15.08 -45.99
C ASP A 190 -0.30 16.19 -46.59
N GLN A 191 0.99 16.17 -46.28
CA GLN A 191 1.95 17.20 -46.69
C GLN A 191 1.94 17.41 -48.21
N ALA A 192 1.64 16.35 -48.98
CA ALA A 192 1.45 16.40 -50.43
C ALA A 192 0.30 17.33 -50.88
N ALA A 193 -0.78 17.43 -50.10
CA ALA A 193 -1.91 18.31 -50.40
C ALA A 193 -1.62 19.77 -50.01
N ILE A 194 -0.76 20.00 -49.01
CA ILE A 194 -0.26 21.34 -48.66
C ILE A 194 0.65 21.88 -49.78
N ASP A 195 1.55 21.03 -50.28
CA ASP A 195 2.48 21.38 -51.36
C ASP A 195 1.75 21.64 -52.69
N ALA A 196 0.66 20.91 -52.96
CA ALA A 196 -0.18 21.14 -54.13
C ALA A 196 -0.91 22.49 -54.08
N LEU A 197 -1.40 22.89 -52.90
CA LEU A 197 -2.09 24.18 -52.69
C LEU A 197 -1.14 25.39 -52.80
N LEU A 198 0.12 25.23 -52.41
CA LEU A 198 1.13 26.30 -52.48
C LEU A 198 1.73 26.46 -53.88
N ASN A 199 1.63 25.46 -54.74
CA ASN A 199 2.07 25.55 -56.14
C ASN A 199 1.03 26.17 -57.09
N ASP A 200 -0.19 26.44 -56.61
CA ASP A 200 -1.29 27.04 -57.38
C ASP A 200 -1.43 28.57 -57.15
N PHE A 201 -0.46 29.18 -56.43
CA PHE A 201 -0.28 30.64 -56.28
C PHE A 201 1.04 31.08 -56.92
#